data_AF-E7C5B1-F1
#
_entry.id   AF-E7C5B1-F1
#
_cell.length_a   1.000
_cell.length_b   1.000
_cell.length_c   1.000
_cell.angle_alpha   90.00
_cell.angle_beta   90.00
_cell.angle_gamma   90.00
#
_symmetry.space_group_name_H-M   'P 1'
#
loop_
_entity.id
_entity.type
_entity.pdbx_description
1 polymer ?
#
loop_
_entity_poly.entity_id
_entity_poly.type
_entity_poly.pdbx_seq_one_letter_code
_entity_poly.pdbx_strand_id
1 'polypeptide(L)'
;MKTLLLPALLASTSLCVQADPRISSWYTKESGSYARIYRTLADESAGNAVTTWSRGQGNQNQPTYGGVHRIESSSDWIYLHTTGLASSHVMGPWYGDEAKTLPFPNFPANQAVIYRIPRTPTIPANRTATSLGAVGYFVDGVAQFDGQDGFSYGSFRGEDASPGSGYWNHDAYVSEGVTFDNALAHQAGGNHHYHVNPPALRHALGDSVDHDISTNTYAENFNGRHSPIIGWVADGYPIYGPYGYSDPEDPSSPVRRMISGYQLRTDLASGAARASYPAWAERFHGVGPALSGSQLGPSVNAEIDGETYSLGRYLEDHDYKGDLDMTLGEDFDLNEQNGRFCLTPEFPGGTWAYFTCIDPDGNPVFPYNIGPQFLGSPTGGTVNAITEGTTVHFLGGPNMEDRIDAVRHSPDSDEIILTWSTVEGGTYQVESSADLQAWAEEGAEFSVDANQVTVTNARDPGGSFFYRLARKSIADYDDNGF
;
A
#
# COMPACT_ATOMS: atom_id res chain seq x y z
N MET A 1 16.48 -39.48 -56.93
CA MET A 1 16.60 -38.81 -55.62
C MET A 1 15.85 -37.50 -55.69
N LYS A 2 14.67 -37.42 -55.05
CA LYS A 2 13.88 -36.19 -54.94
C LYS A 2 14.31 -35.50 -53.64
N THR A 3 14.90 -34.32 -53.76
CA THR A 3 15.34 -33.49 -52.63
C THR A 3 14.11 -32.85 -52.00
N LEU A 4 13.75 -33.26 -50.78
CA LEU A 4 12.75 -32.58 -49.96
C LEU A 4 13.35 -31.27 -49.43
N LEU A 5 12.76 -30.14 -49.79
CA LEU A 5 12.93 -28.88 -49.06
C LEU A 5 11.96 -28.88 -47.88
N LEU A 6 12.49 -28.88 -46.65
CA LEU A 6 11.74 -28.57 -45.44
C LEU A 6 11.53 -27.05 -45.38
N PRO A 7 10.30 -26.54 -45.15
CA PRO A 7 10.11 -25.14 -44.83
C PRO A 7 10.57 -24.89 -43.39
N ALA A 8 11.53 -23.98 -43.22
CA ALA A 8 11.88 -23.45 -41.91
C ALA A 8 10.70 -22.63 -41.39
N LEU A 9 10.01 -23.17 -40.39
CA LEU A 9 9.00 -22.45 -39.62
C LEU A 9 9.75 -21.42 -38.77
N LEU A 10 9.84 -20.17 -39.23
CA LEU A 10 10.20 -19.05 -38.35
C LEU A 10 9.08 -18.92 -37.32
N ALA A 11 9.32 -19.42 -36.11
CA ALA A 11 8.53 -19.06 -34.95
C ALA A 11 8.84 -17.60 -34.63
N SER A 12 7.98 -16.70 -35.12
CA SER A 12 7.94 -15.31 -34.69
C SER A 12 7.51 -15.30 -33.22
N THR A 13 8.46 -15.36 -32.29
CA THR A 13 8.20 -15.01 -30.90
C THR A 13 7.90 -13.53 -30.87
N SER A 14 6.63 -13.15 -30.93
CA SER A 14 6.18 -11.84 -30.48
C SER A 14 6.60 -11.70 -29.02
N LEU A 15 7.75 -11.08 -28.79
CA LEU A 15 8.09 -10.50 -27.50
C LEU A 15 7.03 -9.42 -27.25
N CYS A 16 5.92 -9.78 -26.61
CA CYS A 16 5.13 -8.77 -25.91
C CYS A 16 6.10 -8.11 -24.94
N VAL A 17 6.42 -6.84 -25.19
CA VAL A 17 7.16 -6.03 -24.23
C VAL A 17 6.25 -5.91 -23.02
N GLN A 18 6.51 -6.73 -22.01
CA GLN A 18 5.81 -6.65 -20.74
C GLN A 18 6.16 -5.29 -20.12
N ALA A 19 5.14 -4.52 -19.73
CA ALA A 19 5.33 -3.25 -19.03
C ALA A 19 6.17 -3.52 -17.77
N ASP A 20 7.12 -2.63 -17.47
CA ASP A 20 7.96 -2.75 -16.27
C ASP A 20 7.06 -2.66 -15.02
N PRO A 21 6.87 -3.76 -14.26
CA PRO A 21 5.92 -3.78 -13.15
C PRO A 21 6.23 -2.74 -12.08
N ARG A 22 7.50 -2.35 -11.95
CA ARG A 22 7.97 -1.31 -11.02
C ARG A 22 7.47 0.10 -11.37
N ILE A 23 7.03 0.29 -12.61
CA ILE A 23 6.43 1.54 -13.11
C ILE A 23 4.92 1.40 -13.24
N SER A 24 4.43 0.24 -13.68
CA SER A 24 3.01 0.07 -14.00
C SER A 24 2.13 -0.37 -12.83
N SER A 25 2.68 -0.77 -11.68
CA SER A 25 1.89 -1.27 -10.55
C SER A 25 1.25 -0.17 -9.67
N TRP A 26 1.63 1.10 -9.86
CA TRP A 26 1.18 2.19 -9.01
C TRP A 26 -0.29 2.52 -9.24
N TYR A 27 -1.03 2.74 -8.16
CA TYR A 27 -2.44 3.13 -8.20
C TYR A 27 -2.55 4.63 -8.51
N THR A 28 -2.78 4.95 -9.78
CA THR A 28 -2.84 6.34 -10.28
C THR A 28 -4.24 6.83 -10.63
N LYS A 29 -5.23 5.93 -10.63
CA LYS A 29 -6.59 6.19 -11.11
C LYS A 29 -7.25 7.39 -10.42
N GLU A 30 -7.05 7.53 -9.12
CA GLU A 30 -7.68 8.57 -8.28
C GLU A 30 -6.70 9.68 -7.90
N SER A 31 -5.53 9.75 -8.55
CA SER A 31 -4.49 10.75 -8.23
C SER A 31 -4.93 12.19 -8.53
N GLY A 32 -5.95 12.39 -9.36
CA GLY A 32 -6.57 13.70 -9.63
C GLY A 32 -7.63 14.13 -8.61
N SER A 33 -7.87 13.33 -7.56
CA SER A 33 -8.83 13.61 -6.49
C SER A 33 -8.13 14.13 -5.23
N TYR A 34 -8.79 15.02 -4.49
CA TYR A 34 -8.29 15.46 -3.18
C TYR A 34 -8.33 14.31 -2.17
N ALA A 35 -7.32 14.24 -1.30
CA ALA A 35 -7.32 13.40 -0.13
C ALA A 35 -8.47 13.81 0.81
N ARG A 36 -9.10 12.82 1.44
CA ARG A 36 -10.29 13.01 2.28
C ARG A 36 -10.20 12.21 3.57
N ILE A 37 -10.79 12.75 4.64
CA ILE A 37 -10.99 12.01 5.89
C ILE A 37 -12.44 12.06 6.36
N TYR A 38 -12.87 11.01 7.07
CA TYR A 38 -13.94 11.11 8.05
C TYR A 38 -13.33 11.48 9.42
N ARG A 39 -13.81 12.55 10.06
CA ARG A 39 -13.26 12.96 11.37
C ARG A 39 -13.87 12.20 12.54
N THR A 40 -15.05 11.63 12.33
CA THR A 40 -15.86 10.92 13.33
C THR A 40 -16.72 9.83 12.68
N LEU A 41 -17.21 8.88 13.47
CA LEU A 41 -18.20 7.88 13.01
C LEU A 41 -19.50 8.51 12.49
N ALA A 42 -19.87 9.69 13.01
CA ALA A 42 -21.04 10.43 12.53
C ALA A 42 -20.81 11.03 11.14
N ASP A 43 -19.58 11.51 10.87
CA ASP A 43 -19.19 11.96 9.54
C ASP A 43 -19.21 10.78 8.55
N GLU A 44 -18.63 9.64 8.94
CA GLU A 44 -18.62 8.41 8.15
C GLU A 44 -20.03 7.91 7.83
N SER A 45 -20.89 7.76 8.83
CA SER A 45 -22.28 7.29 8.67
C SER A 45 -23.12 8.20 7.78
N ALA A 46 -22.76 9.49 7.71
CA ALA A 46 -23.45 10.48 6.88
C ALA A 46 -22.78 10.70 5.51
N GLY A 47 -21.63 10.07 5.24
CA GLY A 47 -20.83 10.33 4.04
C GLY A 47 -20.19 11.73 3.99
N ASN A 48 -20.03 12.39 5.15
CA ASN A 48 -19.52 13.76 5.26
C ASN A 48 -17.99 13.79 5.34
N ALA A 49 -17.32 13.36 4.27
CA ALA A 49 -15.88 13.44 4.16
C ALA A 49 -15.42 14.91 3.97
N VAL A 50 -14.24 15.26 4.49
CA VAL A 50 -13.65 16.61 4.37
C VAL A 50 -12.28 16.56 3.71
N THR A 51 -11.94 17.60 2.96
CA THR A 51 -10.63 17.78 2.27
C THR A 51 -9.65 18.68 3.03
N THR A 52 -10.09 19.25 4.15
CA THR A 52 -9.24 20.04 5.07
C THR A 52 -9.52 19.62 6.51
N TRP A 53 -8.49 19.61 7.34
CA TRP A 53 -8.58 19.15 8.72
C TRP A 53 -7.39 19.62 9.56
N SER A 54 -7.54 19.58 10.88
CA SER A 54 -6.48 19.90 11.83
C SER A 54 -6.72 19.15 13.13
N ARG A 55 -5.72 18.36 13.55
CA ARG A 55 -5.65 17.75 14.87
C ARG A 55 -4.22 17.29 15.18
N GLY A 56 -3.70 17.75 16.32
CA GLY A 56 -2.35 17.39 16.77
C GLY A 56 -1.29 17.82 15.75
N GLN A 57 -0.43 16.88 15.36
CA GLN A 57 0.65 17.10 14.40
C GLN A 57 0.20 17.00 12.93
N GLY A 58 -1.05 16.59 12.66
CA GLY A 58 -1.62 16.56 11.31
C GLY A 58 -2.50 17.75 11.00
N ASN A 59 -2.04 18.62 10.10
CA ASN A 59 -2.76 19.82 9.70
C ASN A 59 -2.75 19.94 8.18
N GLN A 60 -3.94 19.94 7.58
CA GLN A 60 -4.16 20.12 6.14
C GLN A 60 -5.10 21.32 5.94
N ASN A 61 -4.52 22.51 5.84
CA ASN A 61 -5.27 23.78 5.81
C ASN A 61 -5.88 24.09 4.44
N GLN A 62 -5.33 23.49 3.37
CA GLN A 62 -5.85 23.53 2.01
C GLN A 62 -5.98 22.09 1.51
N PRO A 63 -6.91 21.80 0.59
CA PRO A 63 -6.99 20.50 -0.05
C PRO A 63 -5.63 20.12 -0.67
N THR A 64 -5.32 18.83 -0.71
CA THR A 64 -4.14 18.30 -1.42
C THR A 64 -4.55 17.02 -2.13
N TYR A 65 -3.88 16.66 -3.22
CA TYR A 65 -4.22 15.45 -3.96
C TYR A 65 -3.74 14.20 -3.24
N GLY A 66 -4.56 13.15 -3.28
CA GLY A 66 -4.21 11.86 -2.69
C GLY A 66 -3.21 11.09 -3.53
N GLY A 67 -2.42 10.27 -2.86
CA GLY A 67 -1.66 9.17 -3.42
C GLY A 67 -0.44 9.58 -4.25
N VAL A 68 -0.20 8.82 -5.32
CA VAL A 68 0.97 9.00 -6.18
C VAL A 68 0.71 10.10 -7.20
N HIS A 69 1.60 11.10 -7.29
CA HIS A 69 1.47 12.20 -8.23
C HIS A 69 2.64 12.34 -9.20
N ARG A 70 3.71 11.57 -9.04
CA ARG A 70 4.75 11.45 -10.06
C ARG A 70 5.48 10.11 -9.96
N ILE A 71 5.75 9.50 -11.11
CA ILE A 71 6.58 8.29 -11.22
C ILE A 71 7.67 8.57 -12.23
N GLU A 72 8.91 8.37 -11.84
CA GLU A 72 10.07 8.54 -12.70
C GLU A 72 11.04 7.37 -12.57
N SER A 73 11.94 7.22 -13.53
CA SER A 73 13.02 6.22 -13.42
C SER A 73 14.34 6.71 -13.98
N SER A 74 15.42 6.19 -13.42
CA SER A 74 16.75 6.16 -14.03
C SER A 74 17.14 4.72 -14.37
N SER A 75 18.42 4.47 -14.71
CA SER A 75 18.93 3.11 -14.90
C SER A 75 18.87 2.28 -13.61
N ASP A 76 19.05 2.93 -12.46
CA ASP A 76 19.26 2.26 -11.17
C ASP A 76 18.04 2.37 -10.24
N TRP A 77 17.18 3.38 -10.46
CA TRP A 77 16.12 3.72 -9.51
C TRP A 77 14.75 3.88 -10.18
N ILE A 78 13.72 3.52 -9.45
CA ILE A 78 12.38 4.12 -9.59
C ILE A 78 12.24 5.19 -8.54
N TYR A 79 11.68 6.33 -8.91
CA TYR A 79 11.31 7.42 -8.02
C TYR A 79 9.79 7.55 -7.97
N LEU A 80 9.28 7.65 -6.76
CA LEU A 80 7.90 7.92 -6.42
C LEU A 80 7.82 9.31 -5.78
N HIS A 81 6.87 10.12 -6.23
CA HIS A 81 6.42 11.29 -5.48
C HIS A 81 5.00 11.04 -4.97
N THR A 82 4.79 11.28 -3.68
CA THR A 82 3.48 11.09 -3.04
C THR A 82 3.28 12.04 -1.87
N THR A 83 2.01 12.40 -1.62
CA THR A 83 1.63 13.12 -0.41
C THR A 83 1.66 12.23 0.84
N GLY A 84 1.73 10.90 0.69
CA GLY A 84 1.61 9.95 1.81
C GLY A 84 0.17 9.74 2.28
N LEU A 85 -0.81 10.40 1.65
CA LEU A 85 -2.23 10.27 1.93
C LEU A 85 -2.86 9.33 0.91
N ALA A 86 -3.79 8.47 1.33
CA ALA A 86 -4.40 7.51 0.41
C ALA A 86 -5.29 8.20 -0.63
N SER A 87 -5.19 7.77 -1.90
CA SER A 87 -6.17 8.07 -2.94
C SER A 87 -7.16 6.92 -3.18
N SER A 88 -6.90 5.75 -2.58
CA SER A 88 -7.69 4.52 -2.79
C SER A 88 -9.02 4.50 -2.03
N HIS A 89 -9.17 5.35 -1.00
CA HIS A 89 -10.34 5.41 -0.11
C HIS A 89 -10.39 6.74 0.67
N VAL A 90 -11.51 6.97 1.38
CA VAL A 90 -11.59 8.03 2.41
C VAL A 90 -10.98 7.50 3.70
N MET A 91 -9.98 8.19 4.24
CA MET A 91 -9.25 7.73 5.43
C MET A 91 -10.02 8.01 6.73
N GLY A 92 -9.70 7.26 7.78
CA GLY A 92 -10.31 7.43 9.10
C GLY A 92 -11.77 6.94 9.17
N PRO A 93 -12.44 7.17 10.30
CA PRO A 93 -11.98 7.90 11.48
C PRO A 93 -11.08 7.08 12.42
N TRP A 94 -10.30 7.76 13.27
CA TRP A 94 -9.37 7.12 14.22
C TRP A 94 -9.69 7.46 15.68
N TYR A 95 -9.54 6.46 16.56
CA TYR A 95 -9.88 6.53 17.99
C TYR A 95 -8.81 5.85 18.84
N GLY A 96 -8.69 6.21 20.12
CA GLY A 96 -7.75 5.63 21.07
C GLY A 96 -8.34 4.53 21.94
N ASP A 97 -9.62 4.18 21.77
CA ASP A 97 -10.34 3.21 22.60
C ASP A 97 -11.37 2.40 21.79
N GLU A 98 -11.67 1.18 22.25
CA GLU A 98 -12.61 0.27 21.56
C GLU A 98 -14.04 0.84 21.49
N ALA A 99 -14.45 1.61 22.51
CA ALA A 99 -15.75 2.26 22.55
C ALA A 99 -15.86 3.44 21.58
N LYS A 100 -14.75 3.81 20.90
CA LYS A 100 -14.66 4.91 19.94
C LYS A 100 -15.15 6.24 20.55
N THR A 101 -14.77 6.49 21.81
CA THR A 101 -15.13 7.70 22.56
C THR A 101 -13.96 8.67 22.73
N LEU A 102 -12.73 8.18 22.66
CA LEU A 102 -11.50 8.94 22.74
C LEU A 102 -10.96 9.13 21.31
N PRO A 103 -10.98 10.34 20.74
CA PRO A 103 -10.42 10.56 19.41
C PRO A 103 -8.90 10.37 19.43
N PHE A 104 -8.35 9.74 18.39
CA PHE A 104 -6.89 9.62 18.25
C PHE A 104 -6.24 11.02 18.14
N PRO A 105 -5.07 11.25 18.78
CA PRO A 105 -4.54 12.60 19.02
C PRO A 105 -4.07 13.35 17.76
N ASN A 106 -3.75 12.64 16.67
CA ASN A 106 -3.27 13.25 15.44
C ASN A 106 -4.20 12.94 14.27
N PHE A 107 -4.27 13.81 13.27
CA PHE A 107 -4.71 13.45 11.92
C PHE A 107 -3.50 13.22 11.01
N PRO A 108 -3.67 12.64 9.81
CA PRO A 108 -2.59 12.61 8.83
C PRO A 108 -2.38 13.99 8.18
N ALA A 109 -1.28 14.19 7.43
CA ALA A 109 -1.02 15.40 6.66
C ALA A 109 -0.10 15.11 5.46
N ASN A 110 -0.12 15.96 4.44
CA ASN A 110 0.80 15.87 3.31
C ASN A 110 2.28 15.82 3.78
N GLN A 111 2.99 14.77 3.37
CA GLN A 111 4.41 14.55 3.68
C GLN A 111 5.36 14.97 2.55
N ALA A 112 4.86 15.28 1.35
CA ALA A 112 5.66 15.66 0.18
C ALA A 112 6.89 14.76 -0.06
N VAL A 113 6.68 13.44 -0.07
CA VAL A 113 7.74 12.44 -0.09
C VAL A 113 8.28 12.25 -1.52
N ILE A 114 9.61 12.18 -1.63
CA ILE A 114 10.30 11.55 -2.77
C ILE A 114 10.94 10.26 -2.26
N TYR A 115 10.48 9.12 -2.75
CA TYR A 115 11.00 7.81 -2.36
C TYR A 115 11.65 7.13 -3.56
N ARG A 116 12.78 6.45 -3.34
CA ARG A 116 13.45 5.67 -4.40
C ARG A 116 13.51 4.18 -4.09
N ILE A 117 13.33 3.36 -5.12
CA ILE A 117 13.36 1.89 -5.05
C ILE A 117 14.43 1.38 -6.02
N PRO A 118 15.35 0.49 -5.58
CA PRO A 118 16.41 0.00 -6.44
C PRO A 118 15.86 -0.95 -7.52
N ARG A 119 16.33 -0.78 -8.76
CA ARG A 119 15.91 -1.62 -9.90
C ARG A 119 16.63 -2.98 -9.92
N THR A 120 17.75 -3.12 -9.23
CA THR A 120 18.55 -4.34 -9.22
C THR A 120 18.75 -4.81 -7.77
N PRO A 121 17.73 -5.44 -7.16
CA PRO A 121 17.84 -5.91 -5.78
C PRO A 121 18.88 -7.02 -5.67
N THR A 122 19.56 -7.08 -4.53
CA THR A 122 20.55 -8.13 -4.22
C THR A 122 20.28 -8.69 -2.83
N ILE A 123 20.44 -10.01 -2.68
CA ILE A 123 20.23 -10.72 -1.42
C ILE A 123 21.60 -10.86 -0.73
N PRO A 124 21.85 -10.12 0.36
CA PRO A 124 23.13 -10.20 1.07
C PRO A 124 23.26 -11.52 1.84
N ALA A 125 24.47 -11.88 2.27
CA ALA A 125 24.67 -13.02 3.17
C ALA A 125 24.12 -12.75 4.58
N ASN A 126 24.29 -11.52 5.06
CA ASN A 126 23.74 -11.05 6.33
C ASN A 126 22.56 -10.11 6.05
N ARG A 127 21.43 -10.36 6.70
CA ARG A 127 20.22 -9.55 6.55
C ARG A 127 20.32 -8.27 7.38
N THR A 128 19.63 -7.22 6.94
CA THR A 128 19.52 -5.96 7.67
C THR A 128 18.18 -5.94 8.41
N ALA A 129 18.17 -5.55 9.68
CA ALA A 129 16.94 -5.33 10.42
C ALA A 129 16.07 -4.24 9.76
N THR A 130 14.76 -4.39 9.84
CA THR A 130 13.85 -3.28 9.58
C THR A 130 14.02 -2.19 10.65
N SER A 131 13.44 -1.03 10.41
CA SER A 131 13.52 0.11 11.32
C SER A 131 12.17 0.78 11.43
N LEU A 132 11.96 1.54 12.51
CA LEU A 132 10.81 2.43 12.64
C LEU A 132 10.74 3.39 11.45
N GLY A 133 9.52 3.70 11.02
CA GLY A 133 9.26 4.52 9.84
C GLY A 133 9.05 3.69 8.58
N ALA A 134 9.11 4.36 7.43
CA ALA A 134 8.83 3.74 6.14
C ALA A 134 9.94 2.75 5.75
N VAL A 135 9.59 1.47 5.66
CA VAL A 135 10.43 0.39 5.08
C VAL A 135 10.12 0.13 3.61
N GLY A 136 9.08 0.78 3.10
CA GLY A 136 8.55 0.67 1.75
C GLY A 136 7.36 1.60 1.56
N TYR A 137 6.73 1.50 0.40
CA TYR A 137 5.50 2.22 0.09
C TYR A 137 4.52 1.27 -0.59
N PHE A 138 3.25 1.37 -0.20
CA PHE A 138 2.15 0.75 -0.91
C PHE A 138 1.85 1.53 -2.21
N VAL A 139 1.24 0.85 -3.17
CA VAL A 139 1.10 1.38 -4.54
C VAL A 139 0.13 2.56 -4.64
N ASP A 140 -0.66 2.86 -3.61
CA ASP A 140 -1.42 4.11 -3.50
C ASP A 140 -0.65 5.26 -2.86
N GLY A 141 0.65 5.09 -2.59
CA GLY A 141 1.51 6.15 -2.06
C GLY A 141 1.53 6.26 -0.53
N VAL A 142 0.84 5.38 0.19
CA VAL A 142 0.90 5.33 1.66
C VAL A 142 2.15 4.59 2.13
N ALA A 143 2.78 5.09 3.20
CA ALA A 143 3.98 4.46 3.74
C ALA A 143 3.67 3.06 4.30
N GLN A 144 4.60 2.14 4.07
CA GLN A 144 4.62 0.84 4.73
C GLN A 144 5.55 0.90 5.92
N PHE A 145 5.04 0.62 7.11
CA PHE A 145 5.85 0.39 8.30
C PHE A 145 6.03 -1.13 8.51
N ASP A 146 7.00 -1.51 9.33
CA ASP A 146 7.16 -2.90 9.76
C ASP A 146 6.16 -3.25 10.89
N GLY A 147 6.31 -4.41 11.52
CA GLY A 147 5.40 -4.84 12.60
C GLY A 147 5.59 -4.12 13.95
N GLN A 148 6.51 -3.16 14.07
CA GLN A 148 6.84 -2.52 15.35
C GLN A 148 6.16 -1.15 15.52
N ASP A 149 5.81 -0.80 16.76
CA ASP A 149 5.25 0.54 17.10
C ASP A 149 6.28 1.50 17.76
N GLY A 150 7.49 1.01 18.02
CA GLY A 150 8.55 1.78 18.69
C GLY A 150 8.56 1.68 20.22
N PHE A 151 7.69 0.86 20.82
CA PHE A 151 7.75 0.44 22.21
C PHE A 151 8.41 -0.93 22.35
N SER A 152 8.99 -1.15 23.53
CA SER A 152 9.43 -2.48 23.96
C SER A 152 9.33 -2.60 25.47
N TYR A 153 9.36 -3.83 25.99
CA TYR A 153 9.34 -4.02 27.43
C TYR A 153 10.58 -3.42 28.09
N GLY A 154 10.37 -2.55 29.06
CA GLY A 154 11.42 -1.98 29.91
C GLY A 154 11.59 -2.81 31.18
N SER A 155 12.37 -3.89 31.13
CA SER A 155 12.60 -4.81 32.26
C SER A 155 13.03 -4.17 33.58
N PHE A 156 13.73 -3.03 33.55
CA PHE A 156 14.04 -2.26 34.77
C PHE A 156 12.82 -1.51 35.35
N ARG A 157 11.94 -1.03 34.47
CA ARG A 157 10.71 -0.31 34.84
C ARG A 157 9.58 -1.27 35.21
N GLY A 158 9.59 -2.46 34.59
CA GLY A 158 8.55 -3.46 34.76
C GLY A 158 7.33 -3.25 33.86
N GLU A 159 7.42 -2.37 32.86
CA GLU A 159 6.33 -1.91 31.99
C GLU A 159 6.84 -1.71 30.55
N ASP A 160 5.96 -1.66 29.56
CA ASP A 160 6.30 -1.22 28.21
C ASP A 160 6.73 0.26 28.20
N ALA A 161 7.76 0.57 27.41
CA ALA A 161 8.34 1.91 27.34
C ALA A 161 8.84 2.25 25.94
N SER A 162 8.94 3.56 25.65
CA SER A 162 9.56 4.09 24.43
C SER A 162 10.66 5.12 24.79
N PRO A 163 11.96 4.83 24.50
CA PRO A 163 12.47 3.50 24.18
C PRO A 163 12.44 2.59 25.42
N GLY A 164 12.10 1.32 25.20
CA GLY A 164 12.24 0.25 26.18
C GLY A 164 13.62 -0.40 26.13
N SER A 165 13.69 -1.70 26.38
CA SER A 165 14.96 -2.45 26.33
C SER A 165 15.38 -2.90 24.93
N GLY A 166 14.46 -2.90 23.96
CA GLY A 166 14.69 -3.39 22.59
C GLY A 166 14.68 -4.92 22.44
N TYR A 167 14.42 -5.66 23.52
CA TYR A 167 14.44 -7.13 23.56
C TYR A 167 13.08 -7.78 23.35
N TRP A 168 12.01 -7.13 23.79
CA TRP A 168 10.64 -7.60 23.60
C TRP A 168 9.90 -6.46 22.91
N ASN A 169 9.92 -6.46 21.59
CA ASN A 169 9.44 -5.37 20.74
C ASN A 169 7.95 -5.53 20.54
N HIS A 170 7.20 -4.45 20.76
CA HIS A 170 5.76 -4.47 20.79
C HIS A 170 5.18 -4.61 19.38
N ASP A 171 4.20 -5.50 19.23
CA ASP A 171 3.54 -5.76 17.95
C ASP A 171 2.46 -4.69 17.70
N ALA A 172 2.65 -3.87 16.68
CA ALA A 172 1.76 -2.75 16.37
C ALA A 172 0.32 -3.19 16.11
N TYR A 173 0.08 -4.35 15.49
CA TYR A 173 -1.29 -4.80 15.25
C TYR A 173 -2.01 -5.16 16.53
N VAL A 174 -1.33 -5.88 17.43
CA VAL A 174 -1.89 -6.31 18.71
C VAL A 174 -2.13 -5.11 19.63
N SER A 175 -1.26 -4.11 19.54
CA SER A 175 -1.17 -3.06 20.54
C SER A 175 -1.78 -1.74 20.13
N GLU A 176 -1.69 -1.41 18.84
CA GLU A 176 -2.23 -0.19 18.27
C GLU A 176 -3.47 -0.43 17.42
N GLY A 177 -3.89 -1.69 17.22
CA GLY A 177 -5.01 -2.05 16.34
C GLY A 177 -6.32 -1.31 16.65
N VAL A 178 -6.55 -0.91 17.91
CA VAL A 178 -7.69 -0.07 18.31
C VAL A 178 -7.71 1.31 17.62
N THR A 179 -6.53 1.78 17.25
CA THR A 179 -6.26 3.08 16.60
C THR A 179 -6.34 3.05 15.09
N PHE A 180 -6.40 1.87 14.48
CA PHE A 180 -6.52 1.76 13.03
C PHE A 180 -7.95 2.11 12.59
N ASP A 181 -8.07 2.68 11.39
CA ASP A 181 -9.35 2.83 10.71
C ASP A 181 -9.78 1.52 10.03
N ASN A 182 -10.91 1.55 9.32
CA ASN A 182 -11.42 0.35 8.61
C ASN A 182 -10.50 -0.10 7.46
N ALA A 183 -9.59 0.75 6.99
CA ALA A 183 -8.57 0.39 6.01
C ALA A 183 -7.31 -0.21 6.68
N LEU A 184 -7.29 -0.35 8.00
CA LEU A 184 -6.16 -0.82 8.80
C LEU A 184 -4.93 0.11 8.77
N ALA A 185 -5.16 1.42 8.60
CA ALA A 185 -4.12 2.44 8.72
C ALA A 185 -4.36 3.38 9.88
N HIS A 186 -3.28 4.05 10.29
CA HIS A 186 -3.32 5.19 11.20
C HIS A 186 -2.12 6.12 10.92
N GLN A 187 -1.72 6.96 11.89
CA GLN A 187 -0.69 7.95 11.68
C GLN A 187 0.24 8.13 12.87
N ALA A 188 1.53 8.23 12.57
CA ALA A 188 2.58 8.62 13.50
C ALA A 188 2.89 10.11 13.28
N GLY A 189 2.42 10.97 14.19
CA GLY A 189 2.33 12.40 13.91
C GLY A 189 1.42 12.64 12.70
N GLY A 190 1.94 13.25 11.63
CA GLY A 190 1.21 13.45 10.37
C GLY A 190 1.40 12.33 9.34
N ASN A 191 2.28 11.36 9.57
CA ASN A 191 2.63 10.34 8.58
C ASN A 191 1.63 9.18 8.61
N HIS A 192 0.73 9.12 7.62
CA HIS A 192 -0.24 8.03 7.45
C HIS A 192 0.46 6.78 6.92
N HIS A 193 0.16 5.63 7.51
CA HIS A 193 0.85 4.39 7.16
C HIS A 193 0.05 3.13 7.50
N TYR A 194 0.45 2.02 6.87
CA TYR A 194 0.02 0.68 7.20
C TYR A 194 1.16 -0.11 7.84
N HIS A 195 0.87 -0.80 8.95
CA HIS A 195 1.71 -1.89 9.47
C HIS A 195 1.34 -3.21 8.79
N VAL A 196 0.05 -3.40 8.53
CA VAL A 196 -0.55 -4.68 8.15
C VAL A 196 -1.14 -4.65 6.74
N ASN A 197 -1.88 -5.71 6.39
CA ASN A 197 -2.77 -5.77 5.22
C ASN A 197 -3.51 -4.43 5.00
N PRO A 198 -3.44 -3.81 3.79
CA PRO A 198 -4.25 -2.64 3.44
C PRO A 198 -5.52 -3.04 2.65
N PRO A 199 -6.62 -3.48 3.29
CA PRO A 199 -7.79 -4.01 2.59
C PRO A 199 -8.45 -3.00 1.64
N ALA A 200 -8.45 -1.71 1.98
CA ALA A 200 -9.02 -0.68 1.10
C ALA A 200 -8.24 -0.55 -0.22
N LEU A 201 -6.91 -0.56 -0.15
CA LEU A 201 -6.06 -0.59 -1.34
C LEU A 201 -6.26 -1.87 -2.15
N ARG A 202 -6.30 -3.02 -1.47
CA ARG A 202 -6.54 -4.32 -2.12
C ARG A 202 -7.87 -4.33 -2.86
N HIS A 203 -8.94 -3.81 -2.27
CA HIS A 203 -10.23 -3.61 -2.93
C HIS A 203 -10.11 -2.70 -4.15
N ALA A 204 -9.44 -1.54 -4.01
CA ALA A 204 -9.24 -0.58 -5.10
C ALA A 204 -8.46 -1.17 -6.30
N LEU A 205 -7.57 -2.13 -6.04
CA LEU A 205 -6.82 -2.88 -7.06
C LEU A 205 -7.61 -4.08 -7.63
N GLY A 206 -8.81 -4.36 -7.11
CA GLY A 206 -9.64 -5.49 -7.51
C GLY A 206 -9.11 -6.85 -7.03
N ASP A 207 -8.33 -6.87 -5.94
CA ASP A 207 -7.93 -8.09 -5.24
C ASP A 207 -9.14 -8.75 -4.53
N SER A 208 -8.90 -9.81 -3.77
CA SER A 208 -9.89 -10.62 -3.07
C SER A 208 -10.47 -9.96 -1.80
N VAL A 209 -10.97 -8.72 -1.93
CA VAL A 209 -11.59 -7.96 -0.83
C VAL A 209 -12.86 -7.27 -1.33
N ASP A 210 -13.96 -7.48 -0.63
CA ASP A 210 -15.22 -6.75 -0.84
C ASP A 210 -15.29 -5.52 0.07
N HIS A 211 -15.92 -4.45 -0.42
CA HIS A 211 -16.20 -3.24 0.36
C HIS A 211 -17.71 -3.09 0.56
N ASP A 212 -18.14 -3.06 1.82
CA ASP A 212 -19.50 -2.64 2.17
C ASP A 212 -19.50 -1.13 2.38
N ILE A 213 -20.03 -0.41 1.39
CA ILE A 213 -20.13 1.05 1.39
C ILE A 213 -20.98 1.57 2.56
N SER A 214 -21.97 0.79 3.01
CA SER A 214 -22.92 1.25 4.03
C SER A 214 -22.31 1.29 5.43
N THR A 215 -21.39 0.39 5.71
CA THR A 215 -20.66 0.29 6.98
C THR A 215 -19.21 0.76 6.85
N ASN A 216 -18.76 1.09 5.64
CA ASN A 216 -17.38 1.40 5.29
C ASN A 216 -16.39 0.32 5.76
N THR A 217 -16.78 -0.96 5.66
CA THR A 217 -15.96 -2.09 6.11
C THR A 217 -15.47 -2.92 4.94
N TYR A 218 -14.34 -3.58 5.13
CA TYR A 218 -13.73 -4.46 4.13
C TYR A 218 -13.70 -5.89 4.65
N ALA A 219 -14.08 -6.84 3.80
CA ALA A 219 -14.12 -8.25 4.14
C ALA A 219 -13.39 -9.08 3.09
N GLU A 220 -12.63 -10.08 3.53
CA GLU A 220 -11.94 -10.99 2.64
C GLU A 220 -12.95 -11.81 1.83
N ASN A 221 -12.80 -11.81 0.50
CA ASN A 221 -13.60 -12.62 -0.40
C ASN A 221 -12.74 -13.14 -1.56
N PHE A 222 -12.28 -14.38 -1.43
CA PHE A 222 -11.39 -14.98 -2.43
C PHE A 222 -12.06 -15.07 -3.80
N ASN A 223 -11.52 -14.33 -4.76
CA ASN A 223 -12.09 -14.22 -6.10
C ASN A 223 -11.45 -15.18 -7.13
N GLY A 224 -10.57 -16.07 -6.69
CA GLY A 224 -9.91 -17.09 -7.54
C GLY A 224 -8.68 -16.59 -8.30
N ARG A 225 -8.26 -15.33 -8.13
CA ARG A 225 -7.13 -14.74 -8.87
C ARG A 225 -5.90 -14.58 -7.99
N HIS A 226 -4.73 -14.59 -8.63
CA HIS A 226 -3.46 -14.19 -8.01
C HIS A 226 -3.57 -12.73 -7.57
N SER A 227 -3.11 -12.40 -6.36
CA SER A 227 -3.13 -11.02 -5.90
C SER A 227 -2.24 -10.13 -6.78
N PRO A 228 -2.56 -8.84 -6.94
CA PRO A 228 -1.67 -7.89 -7.61
C PRO A 228 -0.50 -7.51 -6.71
N ILE A 229 0.49 -6.81 -7.28
CA ILE A 229 1.48 -6.07 -6.51
C ILE A 229 0.73 -4.95 -5.77
N ILE A 230 0.89 -4.90 -4.45
CA ILE A 230 0.29 -3.88 -3.59
C ILE A 230 1.34 -2.91 -3.03
N GLY A 231 2.63 -3.23 -3.10
CA GLY A 231 3.68 -2.35 -2.58
C GLY A 231 5.09 -2.73 -3.01
N TRP A 232 6.06 -1.90 -2.65
CA TRP A 232 7.48 -2.08 -2.91
C TRP A 232 8.31 -1.75 -1.67
N VAL A 233 9.25 -2.63 -1.34
CA VAL A 233 10.12 -2.50 -0.17
C VAL A 233 11.41 -1.74 -0.54
N ALA A 234 12.06 -1.11 0.43
CA ALA A 234 13.34 -0.41 0.29
C ALA A 234 14.46 -1.26 -0.35
N ASP A 235 14.34 -2.58 -0.30
CA ASP A 235 15.31 -3.51 -0.89
C ASP A 235 15.05 -3.83 -2.37
N GLY A 236 13.95 -3.37 -2.95
CA GLY A 236 13.61 -3.50 -4.37
C GLY A 236 12.70 -4.69 -4.73
N TYR A 237 12.24 -5.47 -3.76
CA TYR A 237 11.30 -6.57 -4.02
C TYR A 237 9.83 -6.13 -3.85
N PRO A 238 8.90 -6.69 -4.66
CA PRO A 238 7.49 -6.37 -4.59
C PRO A 238 6.83 -7.04 -3.38
N ILE A 239 5.72 -6.44 -2.93
CA ILE A 239 4.75 -7.04 -2.01
C ILE A 239 3.51 -7.36 -2.81
N TYR A 240 3.05 -8.61 -2.70
CA TYR A 240 1.77 -9.05 -3.21
C TYR A 240 0.74 -9.11 -2.09
N GLY A 241 -0.54 -9.02 -2.45
CA GLY A 241 -1.62 -9.48 -1.56
C GLY A 241 -1.48 -10.98 -1.21
N PRO A 242 -2.41 -11.54 -0.43
CA PRO A 242 -2.22 -12.82 0.25
C PRO A 242 -2.31 -14.06 -0.64
N TYR A 243 -2.67 -13.93 -1.92
CA TYR A 243 -2.88 -15.06 -2.82
C TYR A 243 -1.80 -15.17 -3.89
N GLY A 244 -1.23 -16.37 -4.01
CA GLY A 244 -0.24 -16.72 -5.02
C GLY A 244 -0.44 -18.12 -5.57
N TYR A 245 0.37 -18.50 -6.55
CA TYR A 245 0.38 -19.87 -7.08
C TYR A 245 0.75 -20.88 -5.97
N SER A 246 0.04 -22.00 -5.96
CA SER A 246 0.25 -23.08 -4.99
C SER A 246 1.58 -23.79 -5.19
N ASP A 247 1.99 -23.97 -6.44
CA ASP A 247 3.36 -24.32 -6.83
C ASP A 247 4.08 -23.03 -7.27
N PRO A 248 5.16 -22.62 -6.59
CA PRO A 248 5.87 -21.38 -6.91
C PRO A 248 6.53 -21.39 -8.30
N GLU A 249 6.72 -22.56 -8.93
CA GLU A 249 7.37 -22.72 -10.23
C GLU A 249 6.39 -23.02 -11.38
N ASP A 250 5.09 -23.13 -11.10
CA ASP A 250 4.06 -23.42 -12.10
C ASP A 250 2.92 -22.38 -12.07
N PRO A 251 2.84 -21.46 -13.07
CA PRO A 251 1.79 -20.45 -13.13
C PRO A 251 0.43 -21.02 -13.57
N SER A 252 0.37 -22.32 -13.93
CA SER A 252 -0.87 -23.05 -14.18
C SER A 252 -1.41 -23.76 -12.94
N SER A 253 -0.64 -23.79 -11.85
CA SER A 253 -1.09 -24.35 -10.58
C SER A 253 -2.25 -23.53 -9.98
N PRO A 254 -3.11 -24.13 -9.14
CA PRO A 254 -4.16 -23.40 -8.45
C PRO A 254 -3.61 -22.20 -7.67
N VAL A 255 -4.38 -21.12 -7.61
CA VAL A 255 -4.09 -20.00 -6.71
C VAL A 255 -4.67 -20.31 -5.33
N ARG A 256 -3.90 -20.03 -4.28
CA ARG A 256 -4.33 -20.18 -2.89
C ARG A 256 -3.69 -19.12 -2.00
N ARG A 257 -4.20 -18.99 -0.77
CA ARG A 257 -3.60 -18.13 0.23
C ARG A 257 -2.22 -18.65 0.62
N MET A 258 -1.26 -17.74 0.76
CA MET A 258 0.06 -18.00 1.32
C MET A 258 -0.02 -18.24 2.83
N ILE A 259 0.72 -19.23 3.31
CA ILE A 259 0.81 -19.59 4.72
C ILE A 259 2.06 -18.93 5.31
N SER A 260 1.85 -18.06 6.30
CA SER A 260 2.95 -17.42 7.05
C SER A 260 3.93 -18.46 7.61
N GLY A 261 5.21 -18.13 7.57
CA GLY A 261 6.27 -18.88 8.21
C GLY A 261 6.29 -18.76 9.73
N TYR A 262 5.41 -17.97 10.33
CA TYR A 262 5.35 -17.77 11.77
C TYR A 262 4.10 -18.36 12.40
N GLN A 263 4.21 -18.67 13.69
CA GLN A 263 3.10 -19.05 14.55
C GLN A 263 3.34 -18.51 15.96
N LEU A 264 2.27 -18.33 16.73
CA LEU A 264 2.40 -18.01 18.15
C LEU A 264 3.16 -19.15 18.86
N ARG A 265 4.04 -18.78 19.80
CA ARG A 265 4.77 -19.75 20.61
C ARG A 265 3.83 -20.72 21.33
N THR A 266 4.21 -21.99 21.35
CA THR A 266 3.41 -23.05 22.01
C THR A 266 4.05 -23.57 23.29
N ASP A 267 5.28 -23.16 23.57
CA ASP A 267 6.06 -23.55 24.75
C ASP A 267 5.78 -22.67 25.99
N LEU A 268 5.11 -21.53 25.81
CA LEU A 268 4.77 -20.61 26.89
C LEU A 268 3.28 -20.72 27.28
N ALA A 269 3.04 -21.18 28.51
CA ALA A 269 1.71 -21.17 29.12
C ALA A 269 1.42 -19.83 29.85
N SER A 270 0.15 -19.57 30.16
CA SER A 270 -0.24 -18.45 31.03
C SER A 270 0.56 -18.45 32.34
N GLY A 271 1.12 -17.30 32.71
CA GLY A 271 1.99 -17.12 33.88
C GLY A 271 3.45 -17.53 33.68
N ALA A 272 3.80 -18.20 32.57
CA ALA A 272 5.18 -18.55 32.28
C ALA A 272 6.03 -17.29 32.07
N ALA A 273 7.28 -17.34 32.53
CA ALA A 273 8.23 -16.25 32.33
C ALA A 273 8.71 -16.22 30.88
N ARG A 274 8.78 -15.03 30.29
CA ARG A 274 9.50 -14.75 29.03
C ARG A 274 11.01 -14.72 29.29
N ALA A 275 11.57 -15.89 29.54
CA ALA A 275 12.96 -16.11 29.94
C ALA A 275 13.83 -16.78 28.85
N SER A 276 13.24 -17.06 27.69
CA SER A 276 13.91 -17.59 26.50
C SER A 276 13.35 -16.95 25.24
N TYR A 277 14.15 -16.93 24.18
CA TYR A 277 13.72 -16.52 22.86
C TYR A 277 13.38 -17.70 21.94
N PRO A 278 12.54 -17.48 20.92
CA PRO A 278 12.52 -18.33 19.74
C PRO A 278 13.85 -18.20 18.99
N ALA A 279 14.24 -19.24 18.25
CA ALA A 279 15.56 -19.33 17.63
C ALA A 279 15.88 -18.18 16.65
N TRP A 280 14.89 -17.68 15.90
CA TRP A 280 15.06 -16.50 15.05
C TRP A 280 15.43 -15.25 15.85
N ALA A 281 14.81 -15.04 17.02
CA ALA A 281 15.06 -13.87 17.84
C ALA A 281 16.44 -13.95 18.52
N GLU A 282 16.92 -15.16 18.87
CA GLU A 282 18.30 -15.37 19.30
C GLU A 282 19.30 -14.89 18.23
N ARG A 283 19.07 -15.29 16.97
CA ARG A 283 19.90 -14.86 15.83
C ARG A 283 19.81 -13.36 15.59
N PHE A 284 18.61 -12.80 15.66
CA PHE A 284 18.34 -11.39 15.41
C PHE A 284 19.01 -10.48 16.44
N HIS A 285 18.84 -10.79 17.73
CA HIS A 285 19.42 -10.02 18.84
C HIS A 285 20.88 -10.34 19.13
N GLY A 286 21.40 -11.45 18.58
CA GLY A 286 22.77 -11.91 18.84
C GLY A 286 22.97 -12.35 20.30
N VAL A 287 21.94 -12.95 20.91
CA VAL A 287 21.96 -13.43 22.30
C VAL A 287 21.80 -14.94 22.37
N GLY A 288 22.14 -15.55 23.52
CA GLY A 288 21.89 -16.97 23.75
C GLY A 288 20.44 -17.26 24.18
N PRO A 289 20.03 -18.55 24.20
CA PRO A 289 18.65 -18.97 24.48
C PRO A 289 18.15 -18.63 25.88
N ALA A 290 19.06 -18.48 26.85
CA ALA A 290 18.72 -18.16 28.23
C ALA A 290 18.90 -16.65 28.47
N LEU A 291 17.78 -15.96 28.68
CA LEU A 291 17.76 -14.51 28.87
C LEU A 291 18.11 -14.15 30.31
N SER A 292 18.73 -12.98 30.50
CA SER A 292 19.11 -12.48 31.81
C SER A 292 19.04 -10.96 31.90
N GLY A 293 18.88 -10.45 33.12
CA GLY A 293 18.90 -9.02 33.37
C GLY A 293 17.89 -8.27 32.52
N SER A 294 18.38 -7.35 31.67
CA SER A 294 17.52 -6.51 30.84
C SER A 294 16.77 -7.25 29.72
N GLN A 295 17.18 -8.49 29.41
CA GLN A 295 16.61 -9.31 28.34
C GLN A 295 15.33 -10.02 28.75
N LEU A 296 15.03 -10.09 30.06
CA LEU A 296 13.84 -10.78 30.56
C LEU A 296 12.57 -9.98 30.20
N GLY A 297 11.58 -10.69 29.66
CA GLY A 297 10.25 -10.14 29.41
C GLY A 297 9.30 -10.37 30.59
N PRO A 298 8.10 -9.76 30.56
CA PRO A 298 7.08 -10.00 31.57
C PRO A 298 6.50 -11.40 31.43
N SER A 299 5.97 -11.96 32.51
CA SER A 299 5.24 -13.23 32.42
C SER A 299 4.06 -13.12 31.47
N VAL A 300 3.74 -14.20 30.77
CA VAL A 300 2.57 -14.28 29.88
C VAL A 300 1.30 -14.02 30.68
N ASN A 301 0.44 -13.12 30.19
CA ASN A 301 -0.78 -12.66 30.86
C ASN A 301 -0.53 -12.02 32.25
N ALA A 302 0.65 -11.43 32.47
CA ALA A 302 0.83 -10.56 33.63
C ALA A 302 -0.07 -9.34 33.52
N GLU A 303 -0.67 -8.94 34.64
CA GLU A 303 -1.44 -7.70 34.76
C GLU A 303 -0.50 -6.60 35.24
N ILE A 304 -0.22 -5.63 34.38
CA ILE A 304 0.69 -4.50 34.67
C ILE A 304 -0.04 -3.23 34.26
N ASP A 305 -0.22 -2.32 35.21
CA ASP A 305 -0.90 -1.04 35.05
C ASP A 305 -2.30 -1.12 34.41
N GLY A 306 -3.01 -2.21 34.67
CA GLY A 306 -4.37 -2.43 34.18
C GLY A 306 -4.45 -3.03 32.77
N GLU A 307 -3.31 -3.43 32.20
CA GLU A 307 -3.25 -4.15 30.94
C GLU A 307 -2.76 -5.59 31.12
N THR A 308 -3.32 -6.48 30.31
CA THR A 308 -2.88 -7.87 30.22
C THR A 308 -1.75 -8.00 29.19
N TYR A 309 -0.59 -8.48 29.62
CA TYR A 309 0.58 -8.70 28.77
C TYR A 309 0.51 -10.08 28.08
N SER A 310 -0.50 -10.21 27.22
CA SER A 310 -0.88 -11.43 26.52
C SER A 310 0.24 -12.01 25.66
N LEU A 311 0.23 -13.32 25.43
CA LEU A 311 1.10 -13.94 24.44
C LEU A 311 0.76 -13.40 23.05
N GLY A 312 1.77 -12.97 22.30
CA GLY A 312 1.61 -12.33 20.98
C GLY A 312 1.75 -10.81 21.03
N ARG A 313 1.77 -10.21 22.24
CA ARG A 313 2.02 -8.78 22.44
C ARG A 313 3.38 -8.33 21.90
N TYR A 314 4.35 -9.24 21.88
CA TYR A 314 5.69 -8.96 21.35
C TYR A 314 5.97 -9.77 20.10
N LEU A 315 6.78 -9.22 19.19
CA LEU A 315 7.26 -9.93 18.00
C LEU A 315 7.91 -11.26 18.40
N GLU A 316 8.73 -11.25 19.45
CA GLU A 316 9.45 -12.40 20.00
C GLU A 316 8.54 -13.46 20.68
N ASP A 317 7.23 -13.24 20.74
CA ASP A 317 6.25 -14.27 21.13
C ASP A 317 5.87 -15.22 19.97
N HIS A 318 6.44 -15.03 18.78
CA HIS A 318 6.20 -15.88 17.61
C HIS A 318 7.39 -16.80 17.31
N ASP A 319 7.14 -18.08 17.05
CA ASP A 319 8.12 -19.00 16.49
C ASP A 319 8.16 -18.87 14.96
N TYR A 320 9.37 -18.91 14.38
CA TYR A 320 9.51 -19.19 12.96
C TYR A 320 9.44 -20.71 12.77
N LYS A 321 8.47 -21.18 11.98
CA LYS A 321 8.18 -22.60 11.75
C LYS A 321 9.37 -23.36 11.17
N GLY A 322 10.23 -22.72 10.38
CA GLY A 322 11.43 -23.35 9.83
C GLY A 322 12.54 -23.60 10.86
N ASP A 323 12.44 -23.04 12.06
CA ASP A 323 13.28 -23.41 13.20
C ASP A 323 12.70 -24.56 14.02
N LEU A 324 11.49 -25.02 13.67
CA LEU A 324 10.83 -26.19 14.24
C LEU A 324 10.96 -27.37 13.27
N ASP A 325 10.38 -28.52 13.64
CA ASP A 325 10.34 -29.72 12.79
C ASP A 325 9.32 -29.58 11.61
N MET A 326 9.20 -28.39 11.00
CA MET A 326 8.28 -28.07 9.90
C MET A 326 9.05 -27.67 8.64
N THR A 327 8.50 -27.98 7.47
CA THR A 327 9.18 -27.84 6.17
C THR A 327 8.63 -26.66 5.36
N LEU A 328 9.52 -25.73 4.97
CA LEU A 328 9.20 -24.64 4.03
C LEU A 328 8.83 -25.21 2.65
N GLY A 329 7.70 -24.76 2.11
CA GLY A 329 7.10 -25.24 0.86
C GLY A 329 6.10 -26.39 1.04
N GLU A 330 6.03 -26.99 2.25
CA GLU A 330 5.08 -28.06 2.57
C GLU A 330 4.11 -27.63 3.67
N ASP A 331 4.63 -27.23 4.84
CA ASP A 331 3.83 -26.83 6.01
C ASP A 331 3.50 -25.32 6.03
N PHE A 332 4.36 -24.51 5.39
CA PHE A 332 4.23 -23.07 5.26
C PHE A 332 4.95 -22.57 4.00
N ASP A 333 4.65 -21.37 3.53
CA ASP A 333 5.11 -20.89 2.22
C ASP A 333 6.22 -19.85 2.28
N LEU A 334 6.28 -19.08 3.36
CA LEU A 334 7.08 -17.86 3.43
C LEU A 334 8.26 -18.06 4.36
N ASN A 335 9.44 -17.59 3.95
CA ASN A 335 10.64 -17.67 4.76
C ASN A 335 10.62 -16.69 5.94
N GLU A 336 11.68 -16.67 6.75
CA GLU A 336 11.80 -15.81 7.94
C GLU A 336 11.66 -14.31 7.64
N GLN A 337 12.00 -13.87 6.42
CA GLN A 337 11.81 -12.48 5.99
C GLN A 337 10.42 -12.21 5.38
N ASN A 338 9.51 -13.19 5.41
CA ASN A 338 8.19 -13.14 4.77
C ASN A 338 8.22 -13.23 3.23
N GLY A 339 9.29 -13.79 2.67
CA GLY A 339 9.52 -13.88 1.23
C GLY A 339 9.45 -15.29 0.66
N ARG A 340 9.09 -15.38 -0.63
CA ARG A 340 9.17 -16.61 -1.44
C ARG A 340 9.66 -16.29 -2.85
N PHE A 341 10.54 -17.12 -3.41
CA PHE A 341 10.83 -17.05 -4.84
C PHE A 341 9.70 -17.75 -5.59
N CYS A 342 9.06 -17.06 -6.51
CA CYS A 342 7.99 -17.63 -7.31
C CYS A 342 7.81 -16.92 -8.65
N LEU A 343 7.19 -17.62 -9.59
CA LEU A 343 6.60 -17.02 -10.77
C LEU A 343 5.37 -16.20 -10.36
N THR A 344 5.13 -15.09 -11.04
CA THR A 344 3.93 -14.26 -10.87
C THR A 344 3.44 -13.78 -12.23
N PRO A 345 2.21 -13.25 -12.35
CA PRO A 345 1.75 -12.64 -13.60
C PRO A 345 2.70 -11.54 -14.12
N GLU A 346 3.26 -10.72 -13.21
CA GLU A 346 4.17 -9.62 -13.53
C GLU A 346 5.63 -10.05 -13.70
N PHE A 347 6.02 -11.20 -13.13
CA PHE A 347 7.36 -11.77 -13.22
C PHE A 347 7.28 -13.24 -13.65
N PRO A 348 6.97 -13.52 -14.94
CA PRO A 348 6.84 -14.89 -15.44
C PRO A 348 8.18 -15.64 -15.51
N GLY A 349 9.31 -14.93 -15.37
CA GLY A 349 10.64 -15.51 -15.19
C GLY A 349 11.04 -15.76 -13.72
N GLY A 350 10.15 -15.41 -12.78
CA GLY A 350 10.38 -15.53 -11.35
C GLY A 350 10.97 -14.28 -10.71
N THR A 351 10.55 -14.00 -9.49
CA THR A 351 11.16 -13.02 -8.60
C THR A 351 11.07 -13.51 -7.16
N TRP A 352 11.93 -13.00 -6.29
CA TRP A 352 11.59 -12.97 -4.88
C TRP A 352 10.49 -11.94 -4.65
N ALA A 353 9.53 -12.29 -3.82
CA ALA A 353 8.41 -11.43 -3.45
C ALA A 353 8.02 -11.63 -1.99
N TYR A 354 7.59 -10.54 -1.36
CA TYR A 354 6.90 -10.55 -0.08
C TYR A 354 5.40 -10.76 -0.31
N PHE A 355 4.71 -11.30 0.71
CA PHE A 355 3.26 -11.51 0.66
C PHE A 355 2.60 -10.98 1.93
N THR A 356 1.50 -10.24 1.79
CA THR A 356 0.63 -9.93 2.92
C THR A 356 0.11 -11.22 3.55
N CYS A 357 0.24 -11.36 4.86
CA CYS A 357 -0.21 -12.52 5.61
C CYS A 357 -1.56 -12.24 6.29
N ILE A 358 -2.54 -13.09 5.99
CA ILE A 358 -3.85 -13.11 6.65
C ILE A 358 -4.28 -14.53 7.02
N ASP A 359 -5.24 -14.65 7.92
CA ASP A 359 -5.93 -15.91 8.24
C ASP A 359 -7.13 -16.17 7.29
N PRO A 360 -7.92 -17.26 7.47
CA PRO A 360 -9.15 -17.53 6.70
C PRO A 360 -10.21 -16.44 6.72
N ASP A 361 -10.25 -15.63 7.76
CA ASP A 361 -11.28 -14.63 7.97
C ASP A 361 -10.80 -13.23 7.52
N GLY A 362 -9.55 -13.12 7.06
CA GLY A 362 -8.97 -11.86 6.59
C GLY A 362 -8.18 -11.11 7.66
N ASN A 363 -8.04 -11.66 8.87
CA ASN A 363 -7.31 -10.99 9.93
C ASN A 363 -5.80 -11.02 9.64
N PRO A 364 -5.07 -9.90 9.85
CA PRO A 364 -3.63 -9.86 9.76
C PRO A 364 -2.93 -10.95 10.59
N VAL A 365 -1.94 -11.60 10.00
CA VAL A 365 -1.11 -12.62 10.67
C VAL A 365 0.35 -12.19 10.61
N PHE A 366 1.06 -12.27 11.74
CA PHE A 366 2.49 -11.96 11.80
C PHE A 366 3.29 -12.76 10.74
N PRO A 367 4.22 -12.13 10.00
CA PRO A 367 4.76 -10.79 10.19
C PRO A 367 4.12 -9.75 9.24
N TYR A 368 2.87 -9.97 8.85
CA TYR A 368 2.08 -9.08 8.03
C TYR A 368 2.63 -8.92 6.61
N ASN A 369 3.39 -7.86 6.34
CA ASN A 369 3.93 -7.57 5.01
C ASN A 369 5.42 -7.89 4.90
N ILE A 370 6.17 -7.86 6.01
CA ILE A 370 7.63 -8.04 6.03
C ILE A 370 8.07 -8.57 7.39
N GLY A 371 9.03 -9.51 7.40
CA GLY A 371 9.64 -9.99 8.64
C GLY A 371 10.47 -8.92 9.35
N PRO A 372 11.07 -9.24 10.53
CA PRO A 372 11.95 -8.33 11.26
C PRO A 372 13.22 -7.87 10.50
N GLN A 373 13.51 -8.48 9.34
CA GLN A 373 14.65 -8.17 8.51
C GLN A 373 14.25 -8.12 7.03
N PHE A 374 14.93 -7.26 6.26
CA PHE A 374 14.82 -7.25 4.81
C PHE A 374 15.42 -8.52 4.20
N LEU A 375 14.75 -9.08 3.20
CA LEU A 375 15.25 -10.14 2.34
C LEU A 375 16.47 -9.67 1.53
N GLY A 376 16.32 -8.53 0.86
CA GLY A 376 17.37 -7.90 0.04
C GLY A 376 18.17 -6.84 0.81
N SER A 377 19.10 -6.20 0.10
CA SER A 377 19.85 -5.05 0.60
C SER A 377 18.98 -3.78 0.50
N PRO A 378 18.57 -3.15 1.62
CA PRO A 378 17.68 -1.98 1.63
C PRO A 378 18.43 -0.71 1.22
N THR A 379 18.67 -0.54 -0.07
CA THR A 379 19.40 0.63 -0.63
C THR A 379 18.48 1.76 -1.08
N GLY A 380 17.18 1.48 -1.18
CA GLY A 380 16.12 2.47 -1.35
C GLY A 380 15.85 3.29 -0.09
N GLY A 381 14.90 4.22 -0.19
CA GLY A 381 14.55 5.12 0.90
C GLY A 381 14.10 6.49 0.44
N THR A 382 13.71 7.34 1.39
CA THR A 382 13.37 8.74 1.14
C THR A 382 14.60 9.56 0.74
N VAL A 383 14.44 10.44 -0.24
CA VAL A 383 15.46 11.40 -0.68
C VAL A 383 14.90 12.81 -0.69
N ASN A 384 15.77 13.82 -0.49
CA ASN A 384 15.34 15.23 -0.50
C ASN A 384 15.25 15.81 -1.91
N ALA A 385 15.96 15.23 -2.88
CA ALA A 385 15.97 15.65 -4.27
C ALA A 385 16.52 14.54 -5.17
N ILE A 386 16.10 14.56 -6.45
CA ILE A 386 16.67 13.73 -7.51
C ILE A 386 17.84 14.51 -8.15
N THR A 387 19.03 13.91 -8.20
CA THR A 387 20.27 14.57 -8.65
C THR A 387 20.84 13.97 -9.95
N GLU A 388 20.06 13.10 -10.60
CA GLU A 388 20.40 12.42 -11.85
C GLU A 388 19.33 12.64 -12.91
N GLY A 389 19.65 12.30 -14.16
CA GLY A 389 18.67 12.33 -15.25
C GLY A 389 17.64 11.22 -15.10
N THR A 390 16.36 11.58 -15.14
CA THR A 390 15.23 10.66 -15.06
C THR A 390 14.33 10.76 -16.29
N THR A 391 13.57 9.70 -16.52
CA THR A 391 12.42 9.67 -17.43
C THR A 391 11.14 9.71 -16.59
N VAL A 392 10.27 10.69 -16.86
CA VAL A 392 8.93 10.76 -16.26
C VAL A 392 7.99 9.80 -16.97
N HIS A 393 7.31 8.94 -16.21
CA HIS A 393 6.33 7.98 -16.72
C HIS A 393 4.90 8.34 -16.38
N PHE A 394 4.71 9.11 -15.31
CA PHE A 394 3.40 9.50 -14.83
C PHE A 394 3.44 10.87 -14.15
N LEU A 395 2.41 11.67 -14.39
CA LEU A 395 2.08 12.91 -13.70
C LEU A 395 0.62 12.81 -13.24
N GLY A 396 0.39 13.01 -11.94
CA GLY A 396 -0.91 12.99 -11.29
C GLY A 396 -1.22 14.32 -10.59
N GLY A 397 -2.22 14.31 -9.70
CA GLY A 397 -2.68 15.50 -9.00
C GLY A 397 -3.02 16.64 -9.96
N PRO A 398 -2.47 17.85 -9.75
CA PRO A 398 -2.73 19.01 -10.59
C PRO A 398 -2.17 18.84 -12.01
N ASN A 399 -1.26 17.89 -12.23
CA ASN A 399 -0.60 17.65 -13.51
C ASN A 399 -1.16 16.43 -14.26
N MET A 400 -2.23 15.80 -13.75
CA MET A 400 -2.88 14.69 -14.43
C MET A 400 -3.40 15.13 -15.79
N GLU A 401 -3.18 14.31 -16.82
CA GLU A 401 -3.71 14.56 -18.16
C GLU A 401 -5.24 14.37 -18.18
N ASP A 402 -5.96 15.36 -18.71
CA ASP A 402 -7.40 15.23 -18.98
C ASP A 402 -7.61 14.33 -20.20
N ARG A 403 -8.38 13.26 -20.07
CA ARG A 403 -8.63 12.31 -21.16
C ARG A 403 -10.11 12.06 -21.36
N ILE A 404 -10.51 11.85 -22.61
CA ILE A 404 -11.87 11.46 -22.93
C ILE A 404 -12.08 9.97 -22.61
N ASP A 405 -13.04 9.68 -21.73
CA ASP A 405 -13.36 8.32 -21.29
C ASP A 405 -14.48 7.72 -22.15
N ALA A 406 -15.48 8.53 -22.52
CA ALA A 406 -16.60 8.09 -23.34
C ALA A 406 -17.18 9.21 -24.21
N VAL A 407 -17.63 8.82 -25.41
CA VAL A 407 -18.42 9.65 -26.32
C VAL A 407 -19.71 8.91 -26.64
N ARG A 408 -20.85 9.56 -26.43
CA ARG A 408 -22.17 9.00 -26.75
C ARG A 408 -23.03 10.06 -27.43
N HIS A 409 -23.84 9.63 -28.40
CA HIS A 409 -24.93 10.48 -28.89
C HIS A 409 -26.11 10.38 -27.94
N SER A 410 -26.73 11.51 -27.64
CA SER A 410 -28.01 11.52 -26.94
C SER A 410 -29.06 10.83 -27.81
N PRO A 411 -29.82 9.85 -27.29
CA PRO A 411 -30.87 9.18 -28.06
C PRO A 411 -32.09 10.08 -28.33
N ASP A 412 -32.23 11.18 -27.57
CA ASP A 412 -33.43 12.03 -27.55
C ASP A 412 -33.15 13.50 -27.95
N SER A 413 -31.90 13.87 -28.25
CA SER A 413 -31.49 15.23 -28.67
C SER A 413 -30.33 15.22 -29.67
N ASP A 414 -30.14 16.33 -30.40
CA ASP A 414 -28.96 16.59 -31.25
C ASP A 414 -27.76 17.03 -30.36
N GLU A 415 -27.45 16.25 -29.32
CA GLU A 415 -26.39 16.54 -28.36
C GLU A 415 -25.43 15.35 -28.23
N ILE A 416 -24.16 15.68 -27.95
CA ILE A 416 -23.13 14.71 -27.63
C ILE A 416 -22.89 14.72 -26.12
N ILE A 417 -22.88 13.53 -25.53
CA ILE A 417 -22.52 13.30 -24.13
C ILE A 417 -21.05 12.89 -24.10
N LEU A 418 -20.23 13.71 -23.44
CA LEU A 418 -18.80 13.51 -23.30
C LEU A 418 -18.46 13.26 -21.83
N THR A 419 -17.84 12.12 -21.53
CA THR A 419 -17.28 11.85 -20.21
C THR A 419 -15.76 12.00 -20.28
N TRP A 420 -15.21 12.81 -19.37
CA TRP A 420 -13.78 13.11 -19.29
C TRP A 420 -13.24 12.77 -17.91
N SER A 421 -12.04 12.21 -17.86
CA SER A 421 -11.21 12.29 -16.67
C SER A 421 -10.74 13.73 -16.47
N THR A 422 -10.82 14.20 -15.23
CA THR A 422 -10.54 15.57 -14.83
C THR A 422 -9.74 15.60 -13.55
N VAL A 423 -9.32 16.79 -13.15
CA VAL A 423 -8.68 17.06 -11.87
C VAL A 423 -9.66 17.84 -11.00
N GLU A 424 -9.90 17.32 -9.81
CA GLU A 424 -10.74 17.98 -8.81
C GLU A 424 -10.24 19.39 -8.50
N GLY A 425 -11.15 20.36 -8.42
CA GLY A 425 -10.84 21.77 -8.26
C GLY A 425 -10.49 22.48 -9.59
N GLY A 426 -10.46 21.77 -10.71
CA GLY A 426 -10.25 22.37 -12.03
C GLY A 426 -11.48 23.13 -12.54
N THR A 427 -11.24 24.23 -13.24
CA THR A 427 -12.24 24.92 -14.06
C THR A 427 -11.95 24.67 -15.53
N TYR A 428 -12.99 24.29 -16.28
CA TYR A 428 -12.87 23.76 -17.63
C TYR A 428 -13.81 24.45 -18.62
N GLN A 429 -13.39 24.45 -19.88
CA GLN A 429 -14.19 24.87 -21.03
C GLN A 429 -14.17 23.74 -22.06
N VAL A 430 -15.35 23.31 -22.51
CA VAL A 430 -15.43 22.44 -23.69
C VAL A 430 -15.14 23.29 -24.92
N GLU A 431 -14.32 22.76 -25.82
CA GLU A 431 -14.03 23.39 -27.10
C GLU A 431 -14.27 22.39 -28.23
N SER A 432 -14.84 22.86 -29.34
CA SER A 432 -15.06 22.06 -30.55
C SER A 432 -14.24 22.59 -31.73
N SER A 433 -13.93 21.71 -32.68
CA SER A 433 -13.25 22.06 -33.92
C SER A 433 -13.72 21.19 -35.07
N ALA A 434 -13.84 21.77 -36.26
CA ALA A 434 -14.10 21.03 -37.49
C ALA A 434 -12.82 20.52 -38.16
N ASP A 435 -11.64 21.04 -37.80
CA ASP A 435 -10.39 20.85 -38.55
C ASP A 435 -9.13 20.65 -37.67
N LEU A 436 -9.28 20.59 -36.34
CA LEU A 436 -8.21 20.55 -35.34
C LEU A 436 -7.32 21.82 -35.28
N GLN A 437 -7.63 22.86 -36.05
CA GLN A 437 -6.87 24.12 -36.10
C GLN A 437 -7.62 25.23 -35.38
N ALA A 438 -8.85 25.51 -35.79
CA ALA A 438 -9.69 26.53 -35.18
C ALA A 438 -10.59 25.90 -34.12
N TRP A 439 -10.47 26.36 -32.88
CA TRP A 439 -11.25 25.88 -31.74
C TRP A 439 -12.25 26.95 -31.29
N ALA A 440 -13.50 26.55 -31.11
CA ALA A 440 -14.58 27.39 -30.60
C ALA A 440 -15.01 26.90 -29.22
N GLU A 441 -15.26 27.82 -28.30
CA GLU A 441 -15.77 27.50 -26.96
C GLU A 441 -17.24 27.08 -27.04
N GLU A 442 -17.55 25.95 -26.40
CA GLU A 442 -18.88 25.37 -26.32
C GLU A 442 -19.44 25.54 -24.91
N GLY A 443 -20.54 26.29 -24.78
CA GLY A 443 -21.15 26.56 -23.48
C GLY A 443 -20.31 27.48 -22.58
N ALA A 444 -20.63 27.49 -21.29
CA ALA A 444 -19.90 28.27 -20.30
C ALA A 444 -18.83 27.42 -19.59
N GLU A 445 -17.83 28.10 -19.03
CA GLU A 445 -16.88 27.47 -18.11
C GLU A 445 -17.61 26.82 -16.92
N PHE A 446 -17.09 25.70 -16.45
CA PHE A 446 -17.63 24.98 -15.29
C PHE A 446 -16.50 24.43 -14.43
N SER A 447 -16.73 24.36 -13.12
CA SER A 447 -15.81 23.73 -12.17
C SER A 447 -16.19 22.29 -11.91
N VAL A 448 -15.22 21.45 -11.59
CA VAL A 448 -15.42 20.05 -11.23
C VAL A 448 -14.93 19.77 -9.81
N ASP A 449 -15.73 19.02 -9.06
CA ASP A 449 -15.41 18.59 -7.69
C ASP A 449 -15.09 17.08 -7.64
N ALA A 450 -14.67 16.51 -8.77
CA ALA A 450 -14.34 15.10 -8.93
C ALA A 450 -13.29 14.90 -10.05
N ASN A 451 -12.66 13.71 -10.06
CA ASN A 451 -11.71 13.29 -11.10
C ASN A 451 -12.38 12.82 -12.40
N GLN A 452 -13.69 12.96 -12.53
CA GLN A 452 -14.43 12.69 -13.75
C GLN A 452 -15.63 13.64 -13.86
N VAL A 453 -15.93 14.07 -15.08
CA VAL A 453 -17.13 14.87 -15.39
C VAL A 453 -17.83 14.35 -16.65
N THR A 454 -19.16 14.37 -16.63
CA THR A 454 -19.98 14.11 -17.81
C THR A 454 -20.65 15.40 -18.27
N VAL A 455 -20.31 15.85 -19.47
CA VAL A 455 -20.87 17.03 -20.12
C VAL A 455 -21.96 16.58 -21.09
N THR A 456 -23.20 17.03 -20.87
CA THR A 456 -24.38 16.58 -21.65
C THR A 456 -24.86 17.57 -22.70
N ASN A 457 -24.31 18.79 -22.73
CA ASN A 457 -24.75 19.89 -23.58
C ASN A 457 -23.73 20.25 -24.68
N ALA A 458 -22.84 19.31 -25.04
CA ALA A 458 -21.95 19.54 -26.17
C ALA A 458 -22.77 19.51 -27.46
N ARG A 459 -22.68 20.59 -28.24
CA ARG A 459 -23.37 20.75 -29.50
C ARG A 459 -23.07 19.58 -30.44
N ASP A 460 -24.07 19.01 -31.12
CA ASP A 460 -23.90 18.18 -32.32
C ASP A 460 -24.19 19.03 -33.58
N PRO A 461 -23.17 19.59 -34.24
CA PRO A 461 -23.37 20.41 -35.44
C PRO A 461 -23.71 19.59 -36.70
N GLY A 462 -23.72 18.25 -36.62
CA GLY A 462 -23.85 17.36 -37.78
C GLY A 462 -22.55 17.27 -38.58
N GLY A 463 -22.11 16.03 -38.86
CA GLY A 463 -20.84 15.75 -39.54
C GLY A 463 -19.73 15.32 -38.56
N SER A 464 -18.47 15.33 -39.01
CA SER A 464 -17.34 14.96 -38.16
C SER A 464 -16.76 16.18 -37.45
N PHE A 465 -16.81 16.18 -36.11
CA PHE A 465 -16.23 17.21 -35.25
C PHE A 465 -15.28 16.60 -34.23
N PHE A 466 -14.37 17.44 -33.75
CA PHE A 466 -13.45 17.12 -32.68
C PHE A 466 -13.81 17.93 -31.44
N TYR A 467 -13.69 17.31 -30.27
CA TYR A 467 -13.93 17.95 -28.98
C TYR A 467 -12.67 17.81 -28.12
N ARG A 468 -12.37 18.85 -27.35
CA ARG A 468 -11.36 18.81 -26.30
C ARG A 468 -11.86 19.51 -25.06
N LEU A 469 -11.25 19.16 -23.93
CA LEU A 469 -11.47 19.83 -22.67
C LEU A 469 -10.25 20.72 -22.37
N ALA A 470 -10.47 22.03 -22.27
CA ALA A 470 -9.43 22.99 -21.92
C ALA A 470 -9.52 23.34 -20.43
N ARG A 471 -8.52 22.94 -19.64
CA ARG A 471 -8.38 23.37 -18.24
C ARG A 471 -7.92 24.82 -18.19
N LYS A 472 -8.75 25.70 -17.63
CA LYS A 472 -8.50 27.15 -17.57
C LYS A 472 -7.80 27.55 -16.27
N SER A 473 -8.12 26.89 -15.16
CA SER A 473 -7.50 27.08 -13.85
C SER A 473 -7.67 25.87 -12.94
N ILE A 474 -6.99 25.89 -11.79
CA ILE A 474 -7.16 24.97 -10.66
C ILE A 474 -7.36 25.83 -9.40
N ALA A 475 -8.28 25.44 -8.54
CA ALA A 475 -8.51 26.09 -7.25
C ALA A 475 -7.27 26.01 -6.33
N ASP A 476 -7.16 26.90 -5.35
CA ASP A 476 -6.04 26.88 -4.41
C ASP A 476 -5.98 25.53 -3.65
N TYR A 477 -4.78 24.94 -3.62
CA TYR A 477 -4.47 23.67 -2.95
C TYR A 477 -3.09 23.75 -2.31
N ASP A 478 -2.77 22.81 -1.42
CA ASP A 478 -1.42 22.60 -0.90
C ASP A 478 -0.55 21.95 -1.97
N ASP A 479 0.29 22.77 -2.59
CA ASP A 479 1.17 22.43 -3.71
C ASP A 479 2.52 21.83 -3.29
N ASN A 480 2.71 21.60 -1.98
CA ASN A 480 3.97 21.03 -1.49
C ASN A 480 4.21 19.62 -2.04
N GLY A 481 5.29 19.49 -2.81
CA GLY A 481 5.78 18.23 -3.38
C GLY A 481 5.39 17.96 -4.84
N PHE A 482 4.58 18.81 -5.49
CA PHE A 482 4.08 18.63 -6.86
C PHE A 482 5.01 19.10 -7.98
#